data_AF-A0A3L8AXI2-F1
#
_entry.id   AF-A0A3L8AXI2-F1
#
_cell.length_a   1.000
_cell.length_b   1.000
_cell.length_c   1.000
_cell.angle_alpha   90.00
_cell.angle_beta   90.00
_cell.angle_gamma   90.00
#
_symmetry.space_group_name_H-M   'P 1'
#
loop_
_entity.id
_entity.type
_entity.pdbx_description
1 polymer ?
#
loop_
_entity_poly.entity_id
_entity_poly.type
_entity_poly.pdbx_seq_one_letter_code
_entity_poly.pdbx_strand_id
1 'polypeptide(L)'
;MVLIDFSVFSAWVMWEVGYFGIWAAGMASPGAWQVLIDLVIAGGMICWWMVVDARKRGVNPWPWVVSTFALGTLVPLAYLLWREYEPKHQEVFNSEHINPV
;
A
#
# COMPACT_ATOMS: atom_id res chain seq x y z
N MET A 1 11.30 -1.98 7.66
CA MET A 1 12.15 -0.78 7.63
C MET A 1 11.81 0.11 6.45
N VAL A 2 11.80 -0.41 5.22
CA VAL A 2 11.36 0.32 4.00
C VAL A 2 10.08 1.15 4.18
N LEU A 3 9.05 0.61 4.85
CA LEU A 3 7.82 1.37 5.12
C LEU A 3 8.06 2.62 5.97
N ILE A 4 8.83 2.47 7.06
CA ILE A 4 9.09 3.55 8.01
C ILE A 4 9.95 4.61 7.33
N ASP A 5 11.01 4.18 6.65
CA ASP A 5 11.93 5.09 5.94
C ASP A 5 11.20 5.86 4.83
N PHE A 6 10.36 5.17 4.05
CA PHE A 6 9.56 5.79 2.99
C PHE A 6 8.45 6.70 3.54
N SER A 7 7.84 6.34 4.68
CA SER A 7 6.85 7.19 5.38
C SER A 7 7.48 8.50 5.83
N VAL A 8 8.66 8.42 6.46
CA VAL A 8 9.39 9.59 6.97
C VAL A 8 9.82 10.50 5.81
N PHE A 9 10.36 9.91 4.74
CA PHE A 9 10.72 10.65 3.54
C PHE A 9 9.50 11.32 2.88
N SER A 10 8.39 10.60 2.74
CA SER A 10 7.15 11.13 2.15
C SER A 10 6.57 12.26 3.00
N ALA A 11 6.60 12.14 4.33
CA ALA A 11 6.16 13.19 5.25
C ALA A 11 7.05 14.43 5.16
N TRP A 12 8.37 14.26 5.07
CA TRP A 12 9.31 15.37 4.91
C TRP A 12 9.13 16.12 3.59
N VAL A 13 9.02 15.40 2.47
CA VAL A 13 8.76 16.01 1.16
C VAL A 13 7.42 16.75 1.15
N MET A 14 6.38 16.16 1.73
CA MET A 14 5.07 16.81 1.83
C MET A 14 5.08 18.05 2.74
N TRP A 15 5.94 18.08 3.77
CA TRP A 15 6.18 19.27 4.59
C TRP A 15 6.89 20.38 3.82
N GLU A 16 7.87 20.01 2.99
CA GLU A 16 8.73 20.96 2.27
C GLU A 16 8.04 21.59 1.06
N VAL A 17 7.44 20.76 0.19
CA VAL A 17 6.87 21.24 -1.09
C VAL A 17 5.34 21.21 -1.13
N GLY A 18 4.69 20.61 -0.13
CA GLY A 18 3.24 20.44 -0.11
C GLY A 18 2.73 19.45 -1.17
N TYR A 19 1.49 19.01 -1.02
CA TYR A 19 0.88 18.06 -1.97
C TYR A 19 0.90 18.60 -3.41
N PHE A 20 0.51 19.87 -3.61
CA PHE A 20 0.49 20.49 -4.94
C PHE A 20 1.89 20.74 -5.53
N GLY A 21 2.92 20.98 -4.70
CA GLY A 21 4.29 21.16 -5.19
C GLY A 21 4.90 19.87 -5.72
N ILE A 22 4.51 18.72 -5.15
CA ILE A 22 4.90 17.40 -5.68
C ILE A 22 4.34 17.21 -7.10
N TRP A 23 3.07 17.54 -7.31
CA TRP A 23 2.45 17.46 -8.64
C TRP A 23 3.08 18.45 -9.63
N ALA A 24 3.36 19.68 -9.19
CA ALA A 24 4.03 20.67 -10.04
C ALA A 24 5.44 20.22 -10.47
N ALA A 25 6.20 19.61 -9.56
CA ALA A 25 7.52 19.03 -9.87
C ALA A 25 7.40 17.82 -10.83
N GLY A 26 6.40 16.95 -10.63
CA GLY A 26 6.09 15.85 -11.54
C GLY A 26 5.68 16.32 -12.95
N MET A 27 5.19 17.54 -13.08
CA MET A 27 4.79 18.15 -14.35
C MET A 27 5.85 19.07 -14.97
N ALA A 28 7.03 19.21 -14.34
CA ALA A 28 8.03 20.21 -14.74
C ALA A 28 8.74 19.90 -16.07
N SER A 29 8.73 18.65 -16.53
CA SER A 29 9.38 18.25 -17.79
C SER A 29 8.75 16.99 -18.39
N PRO A 30 8.95 16.70 -19.69
CA PRO A 30 8.48 15.45 -20.31
C PRO A 30 9.02 14.18 -19.64
N GLY A 31 10.26 14.20 -19.13
CA GLY A 31 10.82 13.08 -18.37
C GLY A 31 10.11 12.88 -17.03
N ALA A 32 9.78 13.97 -16.33
CA ALA A 32 8.98 13.92 -15.10
C ALA A 32 7.55 13.41 -15.37
N TRP A 33 6.94 13.79 -16.50
CA TRP A 33 5.65 13.27 -16.93
C TRP A 33 5.68 11.77 -17.15
N GLN A 34 6.73 11.24 -17.79
CA GLN A 34 6.86 9.81 -17.99
C GLN A 34 6.91 9.06 -16.66
N VAL A 35 7.71 9.54 -15.70
CA VAL A 35 7.79 8.94 -14.35
C VAL A 35 6.46 9.05 -13.61
N LEU A 36 5.76 10.18 -13.71
CA LEU A 36 4.44 10.37 -13.10
C LEU A 36 3.41 9.40 -13.67
N ILE A 37 3.37 9.24 -15.00
CA ILE A 37 2.47 8.32 -15.69
C ILE A 37 2.79 6.88 -15.32
N ASP A 38 4.06 6.49 -15.31
CA ASP A 38 4.48 5.15 -14.87
C ASP A 38 4.05 4.87 -13.43
N LEU A 39 4.16 5.85 -12.54
CA LEU A 39 3.74 5.74 -11.15
C LEU A 39 2.22 5.60 -11.00
N VAL A 40 1.45 6.33 -11.80
CA VAL A 40 -0.03 6.19 -11.84
C VAL A 40 -0.44 4.82 -12.38
N ILE A 41 0.20 4.33 -13.44
CA ILE A 41 -0.07 3.00 -14.03
C ILE A 41 0.31 1.90 -13.04
N ALA A 42 1.48 1.99 -12.41
CA ALA A 42 1.92 1.04 -11.39
C ALA A 42 0.96 1.04 -10.18
N GLY A 43 0.55 2.23 -9.70
CA GLY A 43 -0.45 2.37 -8.64
C GLY A 43 -1.79 1.75 -9.02
N GLY A 44 -2.25 1.97 -10.26
CA GLY A 44 -3.47 1.36 -10.81
C GLY A 44 -3.40 -0.17 -10.86
N MET A 45 -2.27 -0.74 -11.30
CA MET A 45 -2.06 -2.18 -11.31
C MET A 45 -2.07 -2.78 -9.89
N ILE A 46 -1.46 -2.10 -8.93
CA ILE A 46 -1.46 -2.52 -7.53
C ILE A 46 -2.88 -2.46 -6.95
N CYS A 47 -3.63 -1.38 -7.18
CA CYS A 47 -5.04 -1.26 -6.80
C CYS A 47 -5.88 -2.40 -7.41
N TRP A 48 -5.68 -2.69 -8.70
CA TRP A 48 -6.37 -3.80 -9.37
C TRP A 48 -6.07 -5.14 -8.68
N TRP A 49 -4.80 -5.43 -8.41
CA TRP A 49 -4.39 -6.63 -7.69
C TRP A 49 -5.02 -6.72 -6.29
N MET A 50 -5.00 -5.62 -5.52
CA MET A 50 -5.62 -5.56 -4.19
C MET A 50 -7.14 -5.80 -4.24
N VAL A 51 -7.84 -5.27 -5.24
CA VAL A 51 -9.28 -5.51 -5.42
C VAL A 51 -9.55 -6.99 -5.68
N VAL A 52 -8.73 -7.64 -6.52
CA VAL A 52 -8.87 -9.07 -6.81
C VAL A 52 -8.55 -9.92 -5.58
N ASP A 53 -7.50 -9.60 -4.81
CA ASP A 53 -7.13 -10.30 -3.58
C ASP A 53 -8.20 -10.17 -2.49
N ALA A 54 -8.66 -8.95 -2.22
CA ALA A 54 -9.69 -8.68 -1.22
C ALA A 54 -11.03 -9.36 -1.57
N ARG A 55 -11.42 -9.36 -2.85
CA ARG A 55 -12.62 -10.09 -3.31
C ARG A 55 -12.50 -11.60 -3.10
N LYS A 56 -11.33 -12.19 -3.34
CA LYS A 56 -11.07 -13.62 -3.08
C LYS A 56 -11.17 -13.96 -1.59
N ARG A 57 -10.83 -13.02 -0.71
CA ARG A 57 -10.88 -13.17 0.75
C ARG A 57 -12.21 -12.74 1.38
N GLY A 58 -13.16 -12.24 0.58
CA GLY A 58 -14.46 -11.76 1.08
C GLY A 58 -14.39 -10.42 1.85
N VAL A 59 -13.30 -9.66 1.70
CA VAL A 59 -13.06 -8.40 2.40
C VAL A 59 -13.40 -7.22 1.47
N ASN A 60 -13.98 -6.14 2.01
CA ASN A 60 -14.32 -4.95 1.21
C ASN A 60 -13.04 -4.23 0.72
N PRO A 61 -12.80 -4.10 -0.60
CA PRO A 61 -11.59 -3.50 -1.15
C PRO A 61 -11.59 -1.95 -1.15
N TRP A 62 -12.76 -1.32 -1.11
CA TRP A 62 -12.92 0.12 -1.35
C TRP A 62 -12.15 1.03 -0.37
N PRO A 63 -12.08 0.74 0.96
CA PRO A 63 -11.32 1.56 1.90
C PRO A 63 -9.84 1.64 1.54
N TRP A 64 -9.29 0.53 1.04
CA TRP A 64 -7.89 0.43 0.65
C TRP A 64 -7.63 1.14 -0.67
N VAL A 65 -8.49 0.96 -1.68
CA VAL A 65 -8.33 1.64 -2.97
C VAL A 65 -8.37 3.17 -2.83
N VAL A 66 -9.33 3.71 -2.07
CA VAL A 66 -9.45 5.15 -1.84
C VAL A 66 -8.23 5.69 -1.09
N SER A 67 -7.74 4.94 -0.11
CA SER A 67 -6.56 5.34 0.65
C SER A 67 -5.29 5.32 -0.21
N THR A 68 -5.15 4.39 -1.17
CA THR A 68 -4.00 4.34 -2.10
C THR A 68 -3.91 5.60 -2.96
N PHE A 69 -5.03 6.23 -3.31
CA PHE A 69 -5.02 7.51 -4.03
C PHE A 69 -4.50 8.68 -3.18
N ALA A 70 -4.68 8.62 -1.85
CA ALA A 70 -4.26 9.68 -0.93
C ALA A 70 -2.83 9.49 -0.41
N LEU A 71 -2.44 8.24 -0.13
CA LEU A 71 -1.22 7.88 0.57
C LEU A 71 -0.22 7.11 -0.31
N GLY A 72 -0.57 6.84 -1.57
CA GLY A 72 0.29 6.10 -2.50
C GLY A 72 0.58 4.67 -2.04
N THR A 73 1.84 4.27 -2.15
CA THR A 73 2.32 2.90 -1.86
C THR A 73 2.28 2.51 -0.37
N LEU A 74 1.98 3.44 0.54
CA LEU A 74 1.79 3.16 1.96
C LEU A 74 0.63 2.19 2.22
N VAL A 75 -0.40 2.25 1.39
CA VAL A 75 -1.63 1.47 1.58
C VAL A 75 -1.48 0.03 1.11
N PRO A 76 -0.87 -0.26 -0.05
CA PRO A 76 -0.49 -1.63 -0.42
C PRO A 76 0.37 -2.33 0.62
N LEU A 77 1.34 -1.65 1.23
CA LEU A 77 2.16 -2.24 2.29
C LEU A 77 1.35 -2.48 3.57
N ALA A 78 0.52 -1.52 3.99
CA ALA A 78 -0.37 -1.71 5.14
C ALA A 78 -1.36 -2.86 4.91
N TYR A 79 -1.87 -3.00 3.69
CA TYR A 79 -2.75 -4.12 3.29
C TYR A 79 -2.05 -5.47 3.37
N LEU A 80 -0.79 -5.56 2.90
CA LEU A 80 0.00 -6.79 3.02
C LEU A 80 0.24 -7.17 4.47
N LEU A 81 0.54 -6.20 5.34
CA LEU A 81 0.71 -6.45 6.77
C LEU A 81 -0.60 -6.91 7.43
N TRP A 82 -1.73 -6.29 7.09
CA TRP A 82 -3.05 -6.69 7.57
C TRP A 82 -3.44 -8.11 7.11
N ARG A 83 -3.10 -8.46 5.87
CA ARG A 83 -3.32 -9.81 5.34
C ARG A 83 -2.54 -10.87 6.13
N GLU A 84 -1.28 -10.60 6.47
CA GLU A 84 -0.44 -11.54 7.21
C GLU A 84 -0.89 -11.72 8.66
N TYR A 85 -1.47 -10.67 9.26
CA TYR A 85 -1.98 -10.70 10.63
C TYR A 85 -3.34 -11.38 10.79
N GLU A 86 -3.96 -11.86 9.72
CA GLU A 86 -5.25 -12.53 9.81
C GLU A 86 -5.09 -13.89 10.52
N PRO A 87 -5.78 -14.13 11.65
CA PRO A 87 -5.39 -15.06 12.72
C PRO A 87 -5.65 -16.55 12.42
N LYS A 88 -5.51 -16.99 11.16
CA LYS A 88 -5.63 -18.41 10.80
C LYS A 88 -4.43 -19.26 11.23
N HIS A 89 -3.29 -18.64 11.57
CA HIS A 89 -2.11 -19.40 11.98
C HIS A 89 -2.04 -19.71 13.49
N GLN A 90 -2.85 -19.04 14.30
CA GLN A 90 -2.82 -19.19 15.76
C GLN A 90 -3.57 -20.45 16.22
N GLU A 91 -4.60 -20.90 15.51
CA GLU A 91 -5.36 -22.11 15.84
C GLU A 91 -4.60 -23.42 15.54
N VAL A 92 -3.78 -23.46 14.49
CA VAL A 92 -2.96 -24.63 14.14
C VAL A 92 -1.81 -24.83 15.13
N PHE A 93 -1.08 -23.76 15.46
CA PHE A 93 0.03 -23.84 16.43
C PHE A 93 -0.48 -24.17 17.85
N ASN A 94 -1.64 -23.63 18.23
CA ASN A 94 -2.26 -23.93 19.51
C ASN A 94 -2.84 -25.36 19.59
N SER A 95 -3.30 -25.93 18.47
CA SER A 95 -3.80 -27.32 18.46
C SER A 95 -2.70 -28.39 18.50
N GLU A 96 -1.52 -28.13 17.91
CA GLU A 96 -0.35 -29.03 18.03
C GLU A 96 0.25 -29.05 19.44
N HIS A 97 0.19 -27.92 20.17
CA HIS A 97 0.71 -27.85 21.53
C HIS A 97 -0.26 -28.31 22.63
N ILE A 98 -1.58 -28.40 22.34
CA ILE A 98 -2.59 -28.85 23.31
C ILE A 98 -2.82 -30.37 23.24
N ASN A 99 -2.47 -31.05 22.13
CA ASN A 99 -2.50 -32.51 22.02
C ASN A 99 -1.08 -33.08 21.90
N PRO A 100 -0.39 -33.42 23.02
CA PRO A 100 0.74 -34.31 22.93
C PRO A 100 0.19 -35.69 22.55
N VAL A 101 0.58 -36.20 21.39
CA VAL A 101 0.36 -37.58 20.95
C VAL A 101 1.15 -38.54 21.83
#